data_AF-A0A257NRC2-F1
#
_entry.id   AF-A0A257NRC2-F1
#
_cell.length_a   1.000
_cell.length_b   1.000
_cell.length_c   1.000
_cell.angle_alpha   90.00
_cell.angle_beta   90.00
_cell.angle_gamma   90.00
#
_symmetry.space_group_name_H-M   'P 1'
#
loop_
_entity.id
_entity.type
_entity.pdbx_description
1 polymer ?
#
loop_
_entity_poly.entity_id
_entity_poly.type
_entity_poly.pdbx_seq_one_letter_code
_entity_poly.pdbx_strand_id
1 'polypeptide(L)'
;MKQIFCIALALASFELAPAWAHPTPAAAPDSTSIAAIVNGEVITNQDVINRARLVAASTGMAPSPEVLARLEPQVTTVLIDQTLQQQEINHLNVAVPEADIVGAVSHIEQNNNMAAGALRAHLAADGVPFSTLVAQLRTQLGWQAVLHKVLGAGLQPTPGDMNAEKAALKAEIGSTQYHLGEIFIPVTDPANDAPARSFANTVISQLRTGAPFPIIAAQFSQAKTALSGGDLGFVQLSQLDPAVASVVTSMPVGAISNPIRVPGGYDIIQLQATHQIGNTPQTILTISQAFAPFPIPITNGVVGPAQAAVINKLIQTTKSARSCADIAADNTALGNIHPANPGPVNLATVTPPAFQSLLAALTPGQLSKPLVEQSGVSVIMLCARQNEAASLPSDDQIANIIIDRRVELESNQLLGILRHRAVITQN
;
A
#
# COMPACT_ATOMS: atom_id res chain seq x y z
N MET A 1 59.50 -69.97 2.26
CA MET A 1 60.55 -70.29 3.24
C MET A 1 61.31 -69.00 3.57
N LYS A 2 61.46 -68.72 4.86
CA LYS A 2 62.56 -68.04 5.57
C LYS A 2 63.53 -67.17 4.74
N GLN A 3 63.32 -65.85 4.76
CA GLN A 3 63.95 -64.87 5.67
C GLN A 3 65.48 -64.97 5.95
N ILE A 4 66.08 -63.76 6.09
CA ILE A 4 67.30 -63.34 6.83
C ILE A 4 68.64 -63.52 6.07
N PHE A 5 69.67 -62.65 6.01
CA PHE A 5 70.31 -61.53 6.79
C PHE A 5 70.95 -60.56 5.73
N CYS A 6 71.33 -59.30 5.94
CA CYS A 6 72.34 -58.81 6.87
C CYS A 6 72.47 -57.27 6.83
N ILE A 7 72.88 -56.72 7.97
CA ILE A 7 73.07 -55.29 8.28
C ILE A 7 74.43 -54.80 7.71
N ALA A 8 74.44 -53.60 7.11
CA ALA A 8 75.64 -52.83 6.84
C ALA A 8 75.48 -51.40 7.37
N LEU A 9 76.50 -50.95 8.09
CA LEU A 9 76.65 -49.63 8.70
C LEU A 9 77.00 -48.61 7.59
N ALA A 10 76.21 -47.56 7.40
CA ALA A 10 76.48 -46.48 6.45
C ALA A 10 76.42 -45.12 7.15
N LEU A 11 77.43 -44.29 6.83
CA LEU A 11 77.62 -42.92 7.30
C LEU A 11 76.38 -42.06 7.06
N ALA A 12 75.89 -41.39 8.11
CA ALA A 12 74.80 -40.44 8.02
C ALA A 12 75.32 -39.13 7.41
N SER A 13 75.10 -38.96 6.10
CA SER A 13 75.11 -37.67 5.44
C SER A 13 73.87 -36.89 5.88
N PHE A 14 74.06 -35.71 6.47
CA PHE A 14 72.97 -34.77 6.75
C PHE A 14 72.52 -34.15 5.41
N GLU A 15 71.54 -34.76 4.76
CA GLU A 15 70.81 -34.10 3.68
C GLU A 15 69.90 -33.02 4.29
N LEU A 16 70.16 -31.76 3.95
CA LEU A 16 69.22 -30.66 4.13
C LEU A 16 67.96 -30.99 3.34
N ALA A 17 66.92 -31.46 4.04
CA ALA A 17 65.60 -31.63 3.46
C ALA A 17 65.13 -30.27 2.87
N PRO A 18 64.60 -30.24 1.64
CA PRO A 18 63.99 -29.05 1.11
C PRO A 18 62.83 -28.67 2.03
N ALA A 19 62.83 -27.43 2.51
CA ALA A 19 61.73 -26.88 3.29
C ALA A 19 60.44 -27.11 2.49
N TRP A 20 59.56 -27.98 3.00
CA TRP A 20 58.20 -28.07 2.49
C TRP A 20 57.58 -26.70 2.67
N ALA A 21 57.38 -25.99 1.56
CA ALA A 21 56.57 -24.80 1.53
C ALA A 21 55.17 -25.22 2.02
N HIS A 22 54.84 -24.81 3.24
CA HIS A 22 53.45 -24.86 3.68
C HIS A 22 52.63 -24.09 2.63
N PRO A 23 51.55 -24.66 2.09
CA PRO A 23 50.62 -23.87 1.30
C PRO A 23 50.18 -22.71 2.18
N THR A 24 50.56 -21.49 1.80
CA THR A 24 49.97 -20.27 2.36
C THR A 24 48.47 -20.47 2.26
N PRO A 25 47.71 -20.39 3.39
CA PRO A 25 46.27 -20.40 3.31
C PRO A 25 45.88 -19.30 2.32
N ALA A 26 45.19 -19.69 1.24
CA ALA A 26 44.60 -18.73 0.33
C ALA A 26 43.79 -17.75 1.17
N ALA A 27 44.10 -16.45 1.05
CA ALA A 27 43.31 -15.41 1.67
C ALA A 27 41.84 -15.67 1.34
N ALA A 28 41.00 -15.75 2.38
CA ALA A 28 39.55 -15.74 2.18
C ALA A 28 39.20 -14.54 1.28
N PRO A 29 38.24 -14.66 0.35
CA PRO A 29 37.85 -13.52 -0.48
C PRO A 29 37.41 -12.37 0.43
N ASP A 30 38.03 -11.20 0.28
CA ASP A 30 37.76 -9.99 1.06
C ASP A 30 36.27 -9.62 0.98
N SER A 31 35.51 -10.00 2.01
CA SER A 31 34.11 -9.60 2.21
C SER A 31 33.97 -8.13 2.66
N THR A 32 35.03 -7.33 2.53
CA THR A 32 35.21 -5.99 3.10
C THR A 32 35.57 -4.93 2.06
N SER A 33 35.38 -5.22 0.76
CA SER A 33 35.51 -4.19 -0.26
C SER A 33 34.37 -3.15 -0.13
N ILE A 34 34.76 -1.88 -0.11
CA ILE A 34 33.88 -0.73 0.13
C ILE A 34 33.22 -0.33 -1.18
N ALA A 35 31.88 -0.30 -1.21
CA ALA A 35 31.11 0.21 -2.34
C ALA A 35 30.97 1.74 -2.26
N ALA A 36 30.64 2.24 -1.08
CA ALA A 36 30.51 3.68 -0.81
C ALA A 36 30.76 4.01 0.66
N ILE A 37 31.06 5.28 0.94
CA ILE A 37 31.17 5.85 2.28
C ILE A 37 30.27 7.08 2.35
N VAL A 38 29.39 7.16 3.35
CA VAL A 38 28.42 8.25 3.56
C VAL A 38 28.61 8.82 4.97
N ASN A 39 29.18 10.03 5.07
CA ASN A 39 29.50 10.67 6.35
C ASN A 39 30.35 9.79 7.30
N GLY A 40 31.22 8.94 6.72
CA GLY A 40 32.08 8.00 7.46
C GLY A 40 31.44 6.62 7.71
N GLU A 41 30.16 6.44 7.39
CA GLU A 41 29.50 5.14 7.42
C GLU A 41 29.77 4.36 6.13
N VAL A 42 30.19 3.10 6.26
CA VAL A 42 30.64 2.27 5.14
C VAL A 42 29.48 1.42 4.62
N ILE A 43 29.25 1.48 3.31
CA ILE A 43 28.40 0.56 2.56
C ILE A 43 29.32 -0.46 1.89
N THR A 44 29.21 -1.73 2.23
CA THR A 44 30.07 -2.79 1.69
C THR A 44 29.50 -3.35 0.37
N ASN A 45 30.36 -3.95 -0.45
CA ASN A 45 29.90 -4.70 -1.63
C ASN A 45 28.96 -5.85 -1.25
N GLN A 46 29.11 -6.43 -0.06
CA GLN A 46 28.20 -7.48 0.42
C GLN A 46 26.80 -6.92 0.71
N ASP A 47 26.69 -5.69 1.22
CA ASP A 47 25.40 -5.02 1.42
C ASP A 47 24.70 -4.78 0.08
N VAL A 48 25.46 -4.30 -0.91
CA VAL A 48 24.97 -4.10 -2.28
C VAL A 48 24.48 -5.42 -2.88
N ILE A 49 25.26 -6.49 -2.79
CA ILE A 49 24.88 -7.81 -3.32
C ILE A 49 23.65 -8.36 -2.60
N ASN A 50 23.60 -8.29 -1.27
CA ASN A 50 22.45 -8.77 -0.50
C ASN A 50 21.17 -8.03 -0.87
N ARG A 51 21.27 -6.71 -1.03
CA ARG A 51 20.16 -5.86 -1.46
C ARG A 51 19.75 -6.17 -2.91
N ALA A 52 20.70 -6.37 -3.82
CA ALA A 52 20.42 -6.78 -5.19
C ALA A 52 19.74 -8.15 -5.28
N ARG A 53 20.10 -9.11 -4.42
CA ARG A 53 19.40 -10.40 -4.32
C ARG A 53 17.98 -10.25 -3.80
N LEU A 54 17.76 -9.43 -2.77
CA LEU A 54 16.42 -9.15 -2.25
C LEU A 54 15.51 -8.60 -3.35
N VAL A 55 16.03 -7.65 -4.11
CA VAL A 55 15.38 -7.10 -5.29
C VAL A 55 15.05 -8.20 -6.30
N ALA A 56 16.05 -9.00 -6.71
CA ALA A 56 15.83 -10.07 -7.70
C ALA A 56 14.76 -11.07 -7.23
N ALA A 57 14.87 -11.57 -6.00
CA ALA A 57 13.94 -12.52 -5.40
C ALA A 57 12.49 -11.98 -5.38
N SER A 58 12.30 -10.76 -4.89
CA SER A 58 10.96 -10.16 -4.82
C SER A 58 10.32 -10.01 -6.20
N THR A 59 11.11 -9.67 -7.23
CA THR A 59 10.62 -9.47 -8.60
C THR A 59 10.44 -10.76 -9.40
N GLY A 60 10.70 -11.92 -8.80
CA GLY A 60 10.65 -13.23 -9.47
C GLY A 60 11.82 -13.50 -10.41
N MET A 61 12.88 -12.70 -10.34
CA MET A 61 14.11 -12.91 -11.10
C MET A 61 15.05 -13.88 -10.36
N ALA A 62 15.68 -14.80 -11.10
CA ALA A 62 16.79 -15.56 -10.56
C ALA A 62 17.99 -14.61 -10.30
N PRO A 63 18.62 -14.66 -9.11
CA PRO A 63 19.75 -13.79 -8.76
C PRO A 63 21.06 -14.25 -9.43
N SER A 64 21.10 -14.22 -10.77
CA SER A 64 22.31 -14.57 -11.53
C SER A 64 23.37 -13.47 -11.44
N PRO A 65 24.67 -13.79 -11.63
CA PRO A 65 25.74 -12.79 -11.60
C PRO A 65 25.48 -11.59 -12.53
N GLU A 66 24.92 -11.83 -13.72
CA GLU A 66 24.61 -10.79 -14.70
C GLU A 66 23.47 -9.88 -14.23
N VAL A 67 22.43 -10.45 -13.61
CA VAL A 67 21.33 -9.66 -13.04
C VAL A 67 21.82 -8.82 -11.88
N LEU A 68 22.61 -9.40 -10.97
CA LEU A 68 23.15 -8.69 -9.81
C LEU A 68 24.07 -7.55 -10.23
N ALA A 69 25.03 -7.79 -11.13
CA ALA A 69 25.93 -6.76 -11.64
C ALA A 69 25.18 -5.59 -12.31
N ARG A 70 24.04 -5.86 -12.97
CA ARG A 70 23.21 -4.80 -13.56
C ARG A 70 22.50 -3.95 -12.52
N LEU A 71 22.15 -4.53 -11.36
CA LEU A 71 21.44 -3.86 -10.26
C LEU A 71 22.38 -3.10 -9.32
N GLU A 72 23.65 -3.50 -9.24
CA GLU A 72 24.64 -2.94 -8.30
C GLU A 72 24.68 -1.41 -8.26
N PRO A 73 24.83 -0.67 -9.38
CA PRO A 73 24.95 0.79 -9.32
C PRO A 73 23.73 1.47 -8.66
N GLN A 74 22.55 0.91 -8.88
CA GLN A 74 21.31 1.54 -8.39
C GLN A 74 20.98 1.11 -6.99
N VAL A 75 21.28 -0.14 -6.65
CA VAL A 75 21.27 -0.59 -5.27
C VAL A 75 22.24 0.22 -4.41
N THR A 76 23.45 0.50 -4.89
CA THR A 76 24.40 1.38 -4.18
C THR A 76 23.82 2.76 -3.94
N THR A 77 23.16 3.35 -4.95
CA THR A 77 22.50 4.66 -4.80
C THR A 77 21.37 4.62 -3.76
N VAL A 78 20.53 3.59 -3.80
CA VAL A 78 19.46 3.39 -2.81
C VAL A 78 20.02 3.20 -1.41
N LEU A 79 21.11 2.44 -1.26
CA LEU A 79 21.76 2.23 0.03
C LEU A 79 22.37 3.54 0.57
N ILE A 80 22.92 4.40 -0.29
CA ILE A 80 23.38 5.73 0.11
C ILE A 80 22.22 6.56 0.69
N ASP A 81 21.08 6.59 0.00
CA ASP A 81 19.91 7.33 0.48
C ASP A 81 19.35 6.75 1.78
N GLN A 82 19.28 5.42 1.88
CA GLN A 82 18.86 4.73 3.09
C GLN A 82 19.81 5.01 4.26
N THR A 83 21.12 5.09 4.01
CA THR A 83 22.10 5.50 5.03
C THR A 83 21.84 6.94 5.49
N LEU A 84 21.56 7.88 4.58
CA LEU A 84 21.21 9.26 4.95
C LEU A 84 19.92 9.33 5.76
N GLN A 85 18.89 8.58 5.37
CA GLN A 85 17.64 8.48 6.13
C GLN A 85 17.89 7.90 7.52
N GLN A 86 18.69 6.83 7.62
CA GLN A 86 19.03 6.20 8.89
C GLN A 86 19.82 7.13 9.81
N GLN A 87 20.72 7.94 9.26
CA GLN A 87 21.44 8.97 10.00
C GLN A 87 20.48 10.03 10.56
N GLU A 88 19.51 10.49 9.78
CA GLU A 88 18.53 11.48 10.25
C GLU A 88 17.55 10.88 11.28
N ILE A 89 17.12 9.64 11.10
CA ILE A 89 16.33 8.88 12.10
C ILE A 89 17.07 8.85 13.44
N ASN A 90 18.37 8.56 13.42
CA ASN A 90 19.20 8.53 14.62
C ASN A 90 19.42 9.93 15.20
N HIS A 91 19.72 10.92 14.36
CA HIS A 91 19.92 12.31 14.77
C HIS A 91 18.68 12.88 15.47
N LEU A 92 17.49 12.58 14.96
CA LEU A 92 16.22 12.97 15.57
C LEU A 92 15.74 12.03 16.68
N ASN A 93 16.51 10.99 17.03
CA ASN A 93 16.19 10.01 18.06
C ASN A 93 14.80 9.37 17.85
N VAL A 94 14.49 8.99 16.61
CA VAL A 94 13.25 8.30 16.26
C VAL A 94 13.45 6.81 16.46
N ALA A 95 12.63 6.20 17.32
CA ALA A 95 12.65 4.76 17.56
C ALA A 95 11.57 4.05 16.74
N VAL A 96 11.93 2.91 16.14
CA VAL A 96 10.99 2.02 15.43
C VAL A 96 10.75 0.78 16.30
N PRO A 97 9.55 0.64 16.90
CA PRO A 97 9.18 -0.55 17.66
C PRO A 97 9.33 -1.84 16.84
N GLU A 98 9.85 -2.91 17.45
CA GLU A 98 9.97 -4.21 16.77
C GLU A 98 8.61 -4.79 16.37
N ALA A 99 7.55 -4.47 17.12
CA ALA A 99 6.18 -4.86 16.78
C ALA A 99 5.72 -4.30 15.42
N ASP A 100 6.14 -3.08 15.08
CA ASP A 100 5.77 -2.44 13.80
C ASP A 100 6.49 -3.12 12.62
N ILE A 101 7.74 -3.56 12.83
CA ILE A 101 8.49 -4.35 11.84
C ILE A 101 7.84 -5.71 11.64
N VAL A 102 7.45 -6.40 12.72
CA VAL A 102 6.72 -7.68 12.63
C VAL A 102 5.39 -7.49 11.92
N GLY A 103 4.67 -6.40 12.20
CA GLY A 103 3.44 -6.03 11.51
C GLY A 103 3.65 -5.82 10.02
N ALA A 104 4.70 -5.07 9.63
CA ALA A 104 5.05 -4.83 8.24
C ALA A 104 5.42 -6.13 7.49
N VAL A 105 6.19 -7.03 8.12
CA VAL A 105 6.48 -8.35 7.57
C VAL A 105 5.21 -9.17 7.38
N SER A 106 4.32 -9.18 8.38
CA SER A 106 3.05 -9.90 8.27
C SER A 106 2.17 -9.35 7.15
N HIS A 107 2.17 -8.04 6.96
CA HIS A 107 1.44 -7.41 5.85
C HIS A 107 1.99 -7.84 4.48
N ILE A 108 3.32 -7.92 4.33
CA ILE A 108 3.95 -8.46 3.11
C ILE A 108 3.51 -9.91 2.87
N GLU A 109 3.52 -10.75 3.92
CA GLU A 109 3.07 -12.14 3.80
C GLU A 109 1.61 -12.24 3.37
N GLN A 110 0.72 -11.44 3.95
CA GLN A 110 -0.70 -11.40 3.61
C GLN A 110 -0.93 -10.95 2.16
N ASN A 111 -0.26 -9.88 1.73
CA ASN A 111 -0.40 -9.34 0.36
C ASN A 111 0.12 -10.32 -0.70
N ASN A 112 1.06 -11.19 -0.32
CA ASN A 112 1.60 -12.23 -1.20
C ASN A 112 0.92 -13.59 -1.01
N ASN A 113 -0.18 -13.67 -0.25
CA ASN A 113 -0.90 -14.91 0.08
C ASN A 113 0.01 -16.01 0.66
N MET A 114 1.00 -15.60 1.46
CA MET A 114 1.96 -16.49 2.11
C MET A 114 1.47 -16.88 3.50
N ALA A 115 1.89 -18.07 3.96
CA ALA A 115 1.68 -18.47 5.36
C ALA A 115 2.55 -17.62 6.30
N ALA A 116 2.08 -17.40 7.53
CA ALA A 116 2.81 -16.62 8.52
C ALA A 116 4.22 -17.22 8.78
N GLY A 117 5.25 -16.37 8.71
CA GLY A 117 6.66 -16.75 8.85
C GLY A 117 7.29 -17.41 7.62
N ALA A 118 6.53 -17.63 6.54
CA ALA A 118 7.04 -18.25 5.32
C ALA A 118 8.01 -17.35 4.56
N LEU A 119 7.91 -16.01 4.70
CA LEU A 119 8.73 -15.07 3.96
C LEU A 119 10.22 -15.24 4.26
N ARG A 120 10.56 -15.51 5.52
CA ARG A 120 11.95 -15.74 5.93
C ARG A 120 12.57 -16.96 5.25
N ALA A 121 11.82 -18.06 5.19
CA ALA A 121 12.30 -19.29 4.55
C ALA A 121 12.41 -19.11 3.02
N HIS A 122 11.46 -18.39 2.42
CA HIS A 122 11.48 -18.08 1.00
C HIS A 122 12.72 -17.26 0.62
N LEU A 123 12.97 -16.15 1.34
CA LEU A 123 14.16 -15.31 1.11
C LEU A 123 15.47 -16.08 1.32
N ALA A 124 15.52 -16.97 2.31
CA ALA A 124 16.69 -17.80 2.55
C ALA A 124 16.99 -18.77 1.39
N ALA A 125 15.95 -19.28 0.72
CA ALA A 125 16.11 -20.14 -0.47
C ALA A 125 16.78 -19.40 -1.63
N ASP A 126 16.53 -18.09 -1.75
CA ASP A 126 17.14 -17.22 -2.76
C ASP A 126 18.46 -16.58 -2.29
N GLY A 127 19.01 -17.03 -1.15
CA GLY A 127 20.27 -16.53 -0.62
C GLY A 127 20.21 -15.09 -0.10
N VAL A 128 19.02 -14.62 0.27
CA VAL A 128 18.78 -13.28 0.82
C VAL A 128 18.75 -13.35 2.35
N PRO A 129 19.68 -12.69 3.06
CA PRO A 129 19.60 -12.60 4.52
C PRO A 129 18.34 -11.85 4.95
N PHE A 130 17.55 -12.43 5.84
CA PHE A 130 16.31 -11.81 6.34
C PHE A 130 16.55 -10.44 6.99
N SER A 131 17.73 -10.25 7.59
CA SER A 131 18.18 -8.96 8.13
C SER A 131 18.18 -7.83 7.09
N THR A 132 18.39 -8.14 5.81
CA THR A 132 18.35 -7.16 4.71
C THR A 132 16.96 -6.54 4.56
N LEU A 133 15.92 -7.38 4.59
CA LEU A 133 14.53 -6.91 4.55
C LEU A 133 14.18 -6.13 5.83
N VAL A 134 14.57 -6.66 7.00
CA VAL A 134 14.29 -6.01 8.29
C VAL A 134 14.95 -4.62 8.37
N ALA A 135 16.19 -4.47 7.88
CA ALA A 135 16.87 -3.17 7.83
C ALA A 135 16.16 -2.16 6.92
N GLN A 136 15.67 -2.62 5.76
CA GLN A 136 14.85 -1.80 4.88
C GLN A 136 13.57 -1.31 5.57
N LEU A 137 12.80 -2.23 6.15
CA LEU A 137 11.53 -1.90 6.80
C LEU A 137 11.73 -0.94 7.97
N ARG A 138 12.78 -1.17 8.77
CA ARG A 138 13.15 -0.27 9.88
C ARG A 138 13.45 1.14 9.37
N THR A 139 14.22 1.26 8.29
CA THR A 139 14.55 2.57 7.71
C THR A 139 13.29 3.27 7.19
N GLN A 140 12.42 2.54 6.47
CA GLN A 140 11.20 3.13 5.89
C GLN A 140 10.20 3.59 6.97
N LEU A 141 9.94 2.74 7.98
CA LEU A 141 9.06 3.10 9.10
C LEU A 141 9.63 4.26 9.92
N GLY A 142 10.95 4.25 10.18
CA GLY A 142 11.63 5.33 10.88
C GLY A 142 11.57 6.64 10.09
N TRP A 143 11.72 6.58 8.77
CA TRP A 143 11.64 7.75 7.90
C TRP A 143 10.23 8.36 7.92
N GLN A 144 9.19 7.53 7.82
CA GLN A 144 7.81 8.02 7.96
C GLN A 144 7.59 8.74 9.30
N ALA A 145 8.12 8.17 10.40
CA ALA A 145 8.05 8.79 11.72
C ALA A 145 8.88 10.10 11.81
N VAL A 146 10.03 10.21 11.11
CA VAL A 146 10.77 11.46 10.95
C VAL A 146 9.91 12.52 10.29
N LEU A 147 9.26 12.20 9.17
CA LEU A 147 8.42 13.16 8.43
C LEU A 147 7.24 13.65 9.28
N HIS A 148 6.59 12.74 10.00
CA HIS A 148 5.53 13.12 10.94
C HIS A 148 6.04 14.05 12.05
N LYS A 149 7.24 13.78 12.56
CA LYS A 149 7.88 14.61 13.60
C LYS A 149 8.28 15.99 13.07
N VAL A 150 8.83 16.07 11.86
CA VAL A 150 9.26 17.33 11.22
C VAL A 150 8.05 18.20 10.90
N LEU A 151 6.99 17.61 10.32
CA LEU A 151 5.76 18.33 9.98
C LEU A 151 5.00 18.80 11.23
N GLY A 152 5.03 18.02 12.31
CA GLY A 152 4.41 18.38 13.58
C GLY A 152 2.95 18.82 13.44
N ALA A 153 2.62 20.02 13.89
CA ALA A 153 1.28 20.59 13.76
C ALA A 153 0.87 20.87 12.30
N GLY A 154 1.84 21.09 11.40
CA GLY A 154 1.61 21.30 9.97
C GLY A 154 1.16 20.04 9.22
N LEU A 155 1.24 18.86 9.85
CA LEU A 155 0.72 17.63 9.26
C LEU A 155 -0.80 17.68 9.11
N GLN A 156 -1.50 18.10 10.17
CA GLN A 156 -2.96 18.04 10.24
C GLN A 156 -3.62 19.13 9.38
N PRO A 157 -4.63 18.80 8.55
CA PRO A 157 -5.35 19.78 7.76
C PRO A 157 -6.13 20.76 8.64
N THR A 158 -6.06 22.04 8.29
CA THR A 158 -6.91 23.08 8.89
C THR A 158 -8.30 23.07 8.24
N PRO A 159 -9.32 23.69 8.87
CA PRO A 159 -10.62 23.88 8.21
C PRO A 159 -10.52 24.62 6.87
N GLY A 160 -9.52 25.50 6.71
CA GLY A 160 -9.23 26.18 5.45
C GLY A 160 -8.76 25.20 4.37
N ASP A 161 -7.83 24.30 4.70
CA ASP A 161 -7.34 23.25 3.80
C ASP A 161 -8.49 22.33 3.37
N MET A 162 -9.31 21.90 4.34
CA MET A 162 -10.47 21.03 4.08
C MET A 162 -11.48 21.70 3.14
N ASN A 163 -11.78 22.98 3.36
CA ASN A 163 -12.70 23.72 2.50
C ASN A 163 -12.13 23.95 1.10
N ALA A 164 -10.83 24.22 0.99
CA ALA A 164 -10.16 24.40 -0.29
C ALA A 164 -10.15 23.08 -1.10
N GLU A 165 -9.79 21.95 -0.47
CA GLU A 165 -9.78 20.66 -1.14
C GLU A 165 -11.19 20.20 -1.52
N LYS A 166 -12.19 20.40 -0.64
CA LYS A 166 -13.62 20.18 -0.99
C LYS A 166 -14.07 21.01 -2.18
N ALA A 167 -13.66 22.29 -2.25
CA ALA A 167 -14.01 23.16 -3.35
C ALA A 167 -13.34 22.72 -4.67
N ALA A 168 -12.08 22.30 -4.62
CA ALA A 168 -11.36 21.73 -5.76
C ALA A 168 -12.06 20.46 -6.27
N LEU A 169 -12.33 19.49 -5.39
CA LEU A 169 -12.99 18.24 -5.74
C LEU A 169 -14.40 18.46 -6.31
N LYS A 170 -15.15 19.47 -5.84
CA LYS A 170 -16.44 19.85 -6.43
C LYS A 170 -16.31 20.40 -7.84
N ALA A 171 -15.30 21.24 -8.09
CA ALA A 171 -15.04 21.78 -9.42
C ALA A 171 -14.64 20.69 -10.42
N GLU A 172 -14.17 19.56 -9.92
CA GLU A 172 -13.68 18.42 -10.68
C GLU A 172 -14.75 17.32 -10.86
N ILE A 173 -15.99 17.53 -10.38
CA ILE A 173 -17.12 16.62 -10.66
C ILE A 173 -17.34 16.54 -12.18
N GLY A 174 -17.45 15.31 -12.69
CA GLY A 174 -17.55 15.00 -14.12
C GLY A 174 -16.19 14.81 -14.80
N SER A 175 -15.08 15.11 -14.13
CA SER A 175 -13.74 14.84 -14.65
C SER A 175 -13.36 13.36 -14.51
N THR A 176 -12.44 12.90 -15.35
CA THR A 176 -11.88 11.55 -15.28
C THR A 176 -10.72 11.53 -14.28
N GLN A 177 -10.83 10.68 -13.26
CA GLN A 177 -9.73 10.20 -12.44
C GLN A 177 -9.09 8.94 -13.04
N TYR A 178 -7.82 8.77 -12.74
CA TYR A 178 -6.98 7.69 -13.19
C TYR A 178 -6.41 7.02 -11.94
N HIS A 179 -6.67 5.72 -11.76
CA HIS A 179 -6.02 4.92 -10.74
C HIS A 179 -4.64 4.55 -11.25
N LEU A 180 -3.61 5.07 -10.61
CA LEU A 180 -2.24 4.95 -11.10
C LEU A 180 -1.36 4.18 -10.12
N GLY A 181 -0.46 3.37 -10.66
CA GLY A 181 0.75 2.95 -9.97
C GLY A 181 1.92 3.83 -10.43
N GLU A 182 2.83 4.19 -9.51
CA GLU A 182 4.04 4.95 -9.78
C GLU A 182 5.31 4.22 -9.32
N ILE A 183 6.37 4.42 -10.09
CA ILE A 183 7.75 4.14 -9.68
C ILE A 183 8.55 5.39 -10.00
N PHE A 184 9.01 6.07 -8.95
CA PHE A 184 9.84 7.26 -9.08
C PHE A 184 11.31 6.91 -8.93
N ILE A 185 12.11 7.29 -9.93
CA ILE A 185 13.56 7.13 -9.97
C ILE A 185 14.23 8.51 -9.93
N PRO A 186 14.86 8.91 -8.81
CA PRO A 186 15.44 10.24 -8.72
C PRO A 186 16.69 10.39 -9.58
N VAL A 187 16.89 11.62 -10.06
CA VAL A 187 18.13 12.10 -10.66
C VAL A 187 18.93 12.78 -9.55
N THR A 188 20.03 12.15 -9.13
CA THR A 188 20.88 12.63 -8.02
C THR A 188 21.82 13.76 -8.45
N ASP A 189 22.27 13.76 -9.70
CA ASP A 189 23.03 14.85 -10.32
C ASP A 189 22.22 15.50 -11.45
N PRO A 190 21.68 16.72 -11.26
CA PRO A 190 20.94 17.43 -12.31
C PRO A 190 21.75 17.66 -13.60
N ALA A 191 23.09 17.68 -13.52
CA ALA A 191 23.96 17.84 -14.68
C ALA A 191 24.16 16.53 -15.47
N ASN A 192 23.87 15.37 -14.86
CA ASN A 192 24.02 14.06 -15.49
C ASN A 192 22.89 13.08 -15.09
N ASP A 193 21.87 13.01 -15.94
CA ASP A 193 20.71 12.13 -15.74
C ASP A 193 20.88 10.72 -16.34
N ALA A 194 21.99 10.45 -17.03
CA ALA A 194 22.18 9.21 -17.79
C ALA A 194 22.09 7.94 -16.93
N PRO A 195 22.62 7.90 -15.69
CA PRO A 195 22.47 6.75 -14.80
C PRO A 195 21.00 6.47 -14.44
N ALA A 196 20.25 7.50 -14.05
CA ALA A 196 18.84 7.40 -13.69
C ALA A 196 17.98 6.96 -14.88
N ARG A 197 18.25 7.50 -16.08
CA ARG A 197 17.57 7.09 -17.31
C ARG A 197 17.84 5.62 -17.66
N SER A 198 19.10 5.19 -17.57
CA SER A 198 19.48 3.79 -17.85
C SER A 198 18.82 2.83 -16.86
N PHE A 199 18.70 3.25 -15.60
CA PHE A 199 17.99 2.48 -14.60
C PHE A 199 16.49 2.40 -14.85
N ALA A 200 15.84 3.53 -15.14
CA ALA A 200 14.42 3.53 -15.46
C ALA A 200 14.11 2.63 -16.68
N ASN A 201 15.00 2.58 -17.67
CA ASN A 201 14.90 1.62 -18.78
C ASN A 201 15.05 0.17 -18.33
N THR A 202 15.92 -0.11 -17.36
CA THR A 202 16.07 -1.45 -16.75
C THR A 202 14.79 -1.85 -16.01
N VAL A 203 14.22 -0.96 -15.21
CA VAL A 203 12.94 -1.15 -14.51
C VAL A 203 11.82 -1.47 -15.51
N ILE A 204 11.69 -0.69 -16.59
CA ILE A 204 10.72 -0.95 -17.66
C ILE A 204 10.95 -2.31 -18.33
N SER A 205 12.21 -2.68 -18.58
CA SER A 205 12.51 -4.00 -19.12
C SER A 205 12.00 -5.12 -18.22
N GLN A 206 12.09 -4.96 -16.89
CA GLN A 206 11.60 -5.95 -15.94
C GLN A 206 10.07 -6.02 -15.90
N LEU A 207 9.41 -4.86 -15.91
CA LEU A 207 7.96 -4.78 -15.97
C LEU A 207 7.41 -5.43 -17.25
N ARG A 208 8.09 -5.22 -18.39
CA ARG A 208 7.71 -5.83 -19.68
C ARG A 208 7.95 -7.34 -19.75
N THR A 209 8.88 -7.88 -18.96
CA THR A 209 9.07 -9.33 -18.83
C THR A 209 8.07 -9.99 -17.87
N GLY A 210 7.13 -9.22 -17.31
CA GLY A 210 6.03 -9.75 -16.49
C GLY A 210 6.26 -9.65 -14.98
N ALA A 211 7.30 -8.94 -14.53
CA ALA A 211 7.47 -8.70 -13.10
C ALA A 211 6.28 -7.87 -12.55
N PRO A 212 5.68 -8.24 -11.39
CA PRO A 212 4.55 -7.51 -10.84
C PRO A 212 4.93 -6.06 -10.49
N PHE A 213 4.16 -5.10 -10.97
CA PHE A 213 4.41 -3.67 -10.73
C PHE A 213 4.54 -3.32 -9.23
N PRO A 214 3.65 -3.80 -8.34
CA PRO A 214 3.76 -3.49 -6.91
C PRO A 214 5.09 -3.90 -6.29
N ILE A 215 5.64 -5.03 -6.75
CA ILE A 215 6.90 -5.51 -6.21
C ILE A 215 8.06 -4.66 -6.72
N ILE A 216 8.07 -4.34 -8.01
CA ILE A 216 9.08 -3.46 -8.61
C ILE A 216 9.07 -2.09 -7.92
N ALA A 217 7.89 -1.54 -7.63
CA ALA A 217 7.75 -0.30 -6.90
C ALA A 217 8.31 -0.39 -5.47
N ALA A 218 7.95 -1.43 -4.72
CA ALA A 218 8.47 -1.63 -3.37
C ALA A 218 10.00 -1.79 -3.29
N GLN A 219 10.63 -2.25 -4.37
CA GLN A 219 12.07 -2.43 -4.42
C GLN A 219 12.84 -1.19 -4.86
N PHE A 220 12.34 -0.49 -5.86
CA PHE A 220 13.11 0.51 -6.61
C PHE A 220 12.56 1.92 -6.54
N SER A 221 11.26 2.08 -6.28
CA SER A 221 10.67 3.40 -6.20
C SER A 221 11.22 4.10 -4.96
N GLN A 222 11.61 5.36 -5.12
CA GLN A 222 11.89 6.26 -4.00
C GLN A 222 10.69 7.14 -3.63
N ALA A 223 9.52 6.89 -4.24
CA ALA A 223 8.28 7.54 -3.83
C ALA A 223 7.76 6.97 -2.50
N LYS A 224 6.94 7.75 -1.78
CA LYS A 224 6.29 7.31 -0.54
C LYS A 224 5.40 6.07 -0.75
N THR A 225 4.82 5.95 -1.94
CA THR A 225 3.90 4.88 -2.34
C THR A 225 4.62 3.55 -2.52
N ALA A 226 5.96 3.52 -2.55
CA ALA A 226 6.76 2.31 -2.73
C ALA A 226 6.31 1.16 -1.82
N LEU A 227 6.12 1.44 -0.52
CA LEU A 227 5.67 0.45 0.46
C LEU A 227 4.26 -0.09 0.19
N SER A 228 3.41 0.72 -0.41
CA SER A 228 2.06 0.36 -0.85
C SER A 228 2.05 -0.16 -2.30
N GLY A 229 3.18 -0.62 -2.81
CA GLY A 229 3.29 -1.15 -4.17
C GLY A 229 3.24 -0.09 -5.26
N GLY A 230 3.65 1.14 -4.95
CA GLY A 230 3.58 2.26 -5.88
C GLY A 230 2.16 2.77 -6.11
N ASP A 231 1.17 2.33 -5.34
CA ASP A 231 -0.21 2.74 -5.55
C ASP A 231 -0.42 4.23 -5.19
N LEU A 232 -0.71 5.05 -6.19
CA LEU A 232 -1.09 6.46 -6.04
C LEU A 232 -2.58 6.64 -5.74
N GLY A 233 -3.40 5.60 -5.93
CA GLY A 233 -4.84 5.72 -5.89
C GLY A 233 -5.41 6.48 -7.10
N PHE A 234 -6.67 6.89 -6.98
CA PHE A 234 -7.35 7.68 -8.01
C PHE A 234 -6.91 9.13 -7.96
N VAL A 235 -6.16 9.55 -8.98
CA VAL A 235 -5.63 10.90 -9.14
C VAL A 235 -6.16 11.55 -10.41
N GLN A 236 -6.12 12.87 -10.48
CA GLN A 236 -6.54 13.62 -11.65
C GLN A 236 -5.34 14.13 -12.43
N LEU A 237 -5.54 14.41 -13.73
CA LEU A 237 -4.48 14.94 -14.59
C LEU A 237 -3.90 16.26 -14.07
N SER A 238 -4.72 17.10 -13.41
CA SER A 238 -4.29 18.36 -12.80
C SER A 238 -3.33 18.19 -11.62
N GLN A 239 -3.33 17.01 -10.99
CA GLN A 239 -2.51 16.68 -9.83
C GLN A 239 -1.17 16.03 -10.22
N LEU A 240 -1.02 15.67 -11.50
CA LEU A 240 0.17 15.03 -12.05
C LEU A 240 1.10 16.06 -12.66
N ASP A 241 2.38 15.71 -12.75
CA ASP A 241 3.31 16.47 -13.60
C ASP A 241 2.75 16.56 -15.04
N PRO A 242 2.84 17.71 -15.72
CA PRO A 242 2.30 17.86 -17.08
C PRO A 242 2.81 16.82 -18.07
N ALA A 243 4.07 16.38 -17.93
CA ALA A 243 4.63 15.32 -18.77
C ALA A 243 3.92 13.99 -18.49
N VAL A 244 3.69 13.66 -17.22
CA VAL A 244 2.96 12.45 -16.81
C VAL A 244 1.50 12.49 -17.27
N ALA A 245 0.80 13.60 -17.04
CA ALA A 245 -0.58 13.80 -17.47
C ALA A 245 -0.74 13.59 -18.99
N SER A 246 0.18 14.13 -19.79
CA SER A 246 0.14 13.96 -21.25
C SER A 246 0.21 12.50 -21.68
N VAL A 247 1.02 11.69 -21.00
CA VAL A 247 1.15 10.26 -21.30
C VAL A 247 -0.09 9.49 -20.84
N VAL A 248 -0.54 9.70 -19.60
CA VAL A 248 -1.68 9.00 -18.98
C VAL A 248 -2.96 9.12 -19.82
N THR A 249 -3.23 10.29 -20.41
CA THR A 249 -4.44 10.48 -21.26
C THR A 249 -4.50 9.55 -22.47
N SER A 250 -3.35 9.09 -22.96
CA SER A 250 -3.22 8.22 -24.13
C SER A 250 -3.04 6.75 -23.78
N MET A 251 -2.90 6.42 -22.50
CA MET A 251 -2.64 5.05 -22.05
C MET A 251 -3.94 4.23 -21.99
N PRO A 252 -3.95 2.99 -22.51
CA PRO A 252 -5.02 2.05 -22.21
C PRO A 252 -4.89 1.53 -20.78
N VAL A 253 -6.02 1.17 -20.17
CA VAL A 253 -6.05 0.54 -18.84
C VAL A 253 -5.24 -0.76 -18.87
N GLY A 254 -4.40 -0.96 -17.86
CA GLY A 254 -3.41 -2.03 -17.72
C GLY A 254 -2.03 -1.69 -18.28
N ALA A 255 -1.88 -0.61 -19.06
CA ALA A 255 -0.60 -0.26 -19.68
C ALA A 255 0.41 0.34 -18.69
N ILE A 256 1.69 0.18 -19.02
CA ILE A 256 2.83 0.76 -18.32
C ILE A 256 3.54 1.73 -19.29
N SER A 257 3.81 2.95 -18.84
CA SER A 257 4.46 3.98 -19.64
C SER A 257 5.93 3.65 -19.94
N ASN A 258 6.56 4.37 -20.88
CA ASN A 258 8.02 4.51 -20.87
C ASN A 258 8.45 5.43 -19.71
N PRO A 259 9.76 5.54 -19.37
CA PRO A 259 10.22 6.49 -18.38
C PRO A 259 9.90 7.92 -18.82
N ILE A 260 9.18 8.65 -17.97
CA ILE A 260 8.72 10.02 -18.18
C ILE A 260 9.65 10.93 -17.41
N ARG A 261 10.29 11.90 -18.06
CA ARG A 261 11.14 12.87 -17.37
C ARG A 261 10.26 13.85 -16.60
N VAL A 262 10.49 13.95 -15.29
CA VAL A 262 9.80 14.87 -14.38
C VAL A 262 10.82 15.68 -13.57
N PRO A 263 10.41 16.76 -12.88
CA PRO A 263 11.28 17.45 -11.94
C PRO A 263 11.87 16.47 -10.92
N GLY A 264 13.19 16.49 -10.77
CA GLY A 264 13.90 15.64 -9.81
C GLY A 264 14.12 14.19 -10.23
N GLY A 265 13.57 13.69 -11.35
CA GLY A 265 13.71 12.26 -11.68
C GLY A 265 13.00 11.77 -12.94
N TYR A 266 12.76 10.47 -12.96
CA TYR A 266 11.94 9.78 -13.96
C TYR A 266 10.80 9.04 -13.28
N ASP A 267 9.60 9.22 -13.82
CA ASP A 267 8.42 8.43 -13.44
C ASP A 267 8.14 7.30 -14.42
N ILE A 268 7.73 6.17 -13.88
CA ILE A 268 7.12 5.07 -14.63
C ILE A 268 5.73 4.86 -14.07
N ILE A 269 4.73 4.99 -14.94
CA ILE A 269 3.33 4.98 -14.53
C ILE A 269 2.65 3.73 -15.08
N GLN A 270 1.84 3.07 -14.24
CA GLN A 270 0.87 2.08 -14.66
C GLN A 270 -0.53 2.65 -14.55
N LEU A 271 -1.31 2.60 -15.63
CA LEU A 271 -2.73 2.93 -15.55
C LEU A 271 -3.51 1.68 -15.14
N GLN A 272 -4.06 1.67 -13.93
CA GLN A 272 -4.76 0.51 -13.39
C GLN A 272 -6.27 0.56 -13.65
N ALA A 273 -6.87 1.75 -13.58
CA ALA A 273 -8.28 1.97 -13.86
C ALA A 273 -8.55 3.45 -14.20
N THR A 274 -9.72 3.73 -14.76
CA THR A 274 -10.23 5.09 -14.95
C THR A 274 -11.63 5.18 -14.37
N HIS A 275 -11.93 6.25 -13.64
CA HIS A 275 -13.25 6.49 -13.06
C HIS A 275 -13.61 7.96 -13.25
N GLN A 276 -14.85 8.26 -13.66
CA GLN A 276 -15.30 9.65 -13.67
C GLN A 276 -15.82 10.05 -12.30
N ILE A 277 -15.24 11.09 -11.71
CA ILE A 277 -15.72 11.65 -10.43
C ILE A 277 -17.18 12.01 -10.62
N GLY A 278 -18.03 11.42 -9.81
CA GLY A 278 -19.37 11.93 -9.66
C GLY A 278 -20.32 11.70 -10.82
N ASN A 279 -19.95 10.84 -11.78
CA ASN A 279 -20.85 10.45 -12.86
C ASN A 279 -21.63 9.16 -12.57
N THR A 280 -21.55 8.65 -11.34
CA THR A 280 -22.45 7.62 -10.81
C THR A 280 -23.59 8.31 -10.05
N PRO A 281 -24.82 8.32 -10.58
CA PRO A 281 -25.98 8.83 -9.87
C PRO A 281 -26.14 8.07 -8.56
N GLN A 282 -26.13 8.76 -7.43
CA GLN A 282 -26.42 8.15 -6.14
C GLN A 282 -27.93 8.23 -5.92
N THR A 283 -28.57 7.10 -5.65
CA THR A 283 -29.99 7.09 -5.29
C THR A 283 -30.10 7.19 -3.77
N ILE A 284 -30.44 8.38 -3.28
CA ILE A 284 -30.74 8.62 -1.88
C ILE A 284 -32.24 8.42 -1.65
N LEU A 285 -32.57 7.55 -0.71
CA LEU A 285 -33.93 7.26 -0.29
C LEU A 285 -34.22 7.95 1.04
N THR A 286 -35.38 8.59 1.14
CA THR A 286 -35.99 8.93 2.43
C THR A 286 -37.06 7.89 2.70
N ILE A 287 -36.96 7.19 3.83
CA ILE A 287 -37.91 6.14 4.22
C ILE A 287 -38.55 6.44 5.57
N SER A 288 -39.74 5.90 5.78
CA SER A 288 -40.42 5.84 7.07
C SER A 288 -40.67 4.38 7.40
N GLN A 289 -40.35 3.95 8.62
CA GLN A 289 -40.51 2.57 9.08
C GLN A 289 -41.39 2.50 10.33
N ALA A 290 -42.24 1.49 10.37
CA ALA A 290 -42.92 1.05 11.58
C ALA A 290 -42.35 -0.32 11.97
N PHE A 291 -41.78 -0.40 13.16
CA PHE A 291 -41.25 -1.65 13.71
C PHE A 291 -42.23 -2.23 14.73
N ALA A 292 -42.15 -3.52 15.02
CA ALA A 292 -42.85 -4.12 16.15
C ALA A 292 -41.94 -5.19 16.74
N PRO A 293 -41.39 -4.99 17.96
CA PRO A 293 -40.50 -5.97 18.56
C PRO A 293 -41.28 -7.25 18.88
N PHE A 294 -40.63 -8.39 18.69
CA PHE A 294 -41.15 -9.66 19.18
C PHE A 294 -40.89 -9.78 20.68
N PRO A 295 -41.88 -10.25 21.47
CA PRO A 295 -41.67 -10.58 22.87
C PRO A 295 -40.60 -11.67 23.07
N ILE A 296 -40.48 -12.57 22.09
CA ILE A 296 -39.51 -13.66 22.07
C ILE A 296 -38.89 -13.70 20.65
N PRO A 297 -37.55 -13.64 20.51
CA PRO A 297 -36.90 -13.72 19.22
C PRO A 297 -37.21 -15.00 18.45
N ILE A 298 -37.15 -14.94 17.13
CA ILE A 298 -37.26 -16.12 16.27
C ILE A 298 -35.99 -16.96 16.39
N THR A 299 -36.15 -18.24 16.69
CA THR A 299 -35.11 -19.26 16.66
C THR A 299 -35.27 -20.15 15.43
N ASN A 300 -34.16 -20.43 14.73
CA ASN A 300 -34.11 -21.30 13.54
C ASN A 300 -35.04 -20.88 12.37
N GLY A 301 -35.39 -19.59 12.28
CA GLY A 301 -36.22 -19.05 11.20
C GLY A 301 -37.71 -19.43 11.26
N VAL A 302 -38.17 -20.07 12.34
CA VAL A 302 -39.58 -20.50 12.48
C VAL A 302 -40.40 -19.44 13.23
N VAL A 303 -41.44 -18.92 12.57
CA VAL A 303 -42.39 -17.97 13.17
C VAL A 303 -43.41 -18.73 14.03
N GLY A 304 -43.42 -18.47 15.33
CA GLY A 304 -44.40 -19.04 16.27
C GLY A 304 -45.69 -18.22 16.41
N PRO A 305 -46.67 -18.70 17.18
CA PRO A 305 -47.96 -18.02 17.36
C PRO A 305 -47.83 -16.59 17.95
N ALA A 306 -46.89 -16.38 18.88
CA ALA A 306 -46.65 -15.07 19.48
C ALA A 306 -46.10 -14.06 18.46
N GLN A 307 -45.13 -14.47 17.64
CA GLN A 307 -44.58 -13.63 16.58
C GLN A 307 -45.63 -13.37 15.48
N ALA A 308 -46.43 -14.39 15.11
CA ALA A 308 -47.53 -14.25 14.16
C ALA A 308 -48.59 -13.22 14.63
N ALA A 309 -48.89 -13.17 15.93
CA ALA A 309 -49.79 -12.15 16.48
C ALA A 309 -49.23 -10.73 16.34
N VAL A 310 -47.92 -10.55 16.55
CA VAL A 310 -47.25 -9.25 16.35
C VAL A 310 -47.23 -8.84 14.87
N ILE A 311 -46.92 -9.78 13.97
CA ILE A 311 -46.96 -9.56 12.52
C ILE A 311 -48.37 -9.12 12.09
N ASN A 312 -49.41 -9.84 12.54
CA ASN A 312 -50.79 -9.48 12.22
C ASN A 312 -51.18 -8.12 12.80
N LYS A 313 -50.75 -7.78 14.02
CA LYS A 313 -50.98 -6.48 14.62
C LYS A 313 -50.35 -5.37 13.77
N LEU A 314 -49.08 -5.51 13.39
CA LEU A 314 -48.38 -4.55 12.52
C LEU A 314 -49.15 -4.38 11.20
N ILE A 315 -49.50 -5.47 10.52
CA ILE A 315 -50.24 -5.44 9.25
C ILE A 315 -51.58 -4.70 9.40
N GLN A 316 -52.34 -4.94 10.47
CA GLN A 316 -53.62 -4.26 10.67
C GLN A 316 -53.44 -2.78 10.99
N THR A 317 -52.45 -2.43 11.82
CA THR A 317 -52.13 -1.05 12.16
C THR A 317 -51.76 -0.26 10.90
N THR A 318 -50.88 -0.80 10.05
CA THR A 318 -50.37 -0.06 8.88
C THR A 318 -51.24 -0.20 7.63
N LYS A 319 -52.37 -0.90 7.70
CA LYS A 319 -53.24 -1.19 6.53
C LYS A 319 -53.79 0.07 5.86
N SER A 320 -54.10 1.09 6.66
CA SER A 320 -54.65 2.36 6.21
C SER A 320 -53.59 3.41 5.89
N ALA A 321 -52.31 3.15 6.14
CA ALA A 321 -51.25 4.11 5.87
C ALA A 321 -51.20 4.46 4.37
N ARG A 322 -51.19 5.75 4.07
CA ARG A 322 -51.07 6.30 2.70
C ARG A 322 -49.90 7.26 2.56
N SER A 323 -49.33 7.69 3.68
CA SER A 323 -48.21 8.61 3.75
C SER A 323 -47.17 8.15 4.76
N CYS A 324 -45.96 8.68 4.63
CA CYS A 324 -44.91 8.45 5.61
C CYS A 324 -45.22 9.03 7.00
N ALA A 325 -46.08 10.05 7.06
CA ALA A 325 -46.59 10.57 8.32
C ALA A 325 -47.52 9.56 9.02
N ASP A 326 -48.34 8.83 8.27
CA ASP A 326 -49.18 7.75 8.82
C ASP A 326 -48.29 6.64 9.38
N ILE A 327 -47.24 6.24 8.66
CA ILE A 327 -46.27 5.24 9.15
C ILE A 327 -45.55 5.71 10.41
N ALA A 328 -45.22 7.00 10.50
CA ALA A 328 -44.61 7.56 11.70
C ALA A 328 -45.58 7.52 12.89
N ALA A 329 -46.86 7.84 12.69
CA ALA A 329 -47.90 7.72 13.71
C ALA A 329 -48.14 6.26 14.13
N ASP A 330 -48.18 5.33 13.17
CA ASP A 330 -48.30 3.89 13.42
C ASP A 330 -47.12 3.37 14.24
N ASN A 331 -45.89 3.80 13.92
CA ASN A 331 -44.69 3.44 14.66
C ASN A 331 -44.77 3.86 16.13
N THR A 332 -45.32 5.06 16.40
CA THR A 332 -45.59 5.54 17.78
C THR A 332 -46.72 4.75 18.44
N ALA A 333 -47.82 4.45 17.73
CA ALA A 333 -48.95 3.68 18.25
C ALA A 333 -48.57 2.23 18.61
N LEU A 334 -47.55 1.68 17.95
CA LEU A 334 -46.96 0.38 18.27
C LEU A 334 -46.02 0.43 19.50
N GLY A 335 -45.71 1.61 20.01
CA GLY A 335 -44.90 1.82 21.21
C GLY A 335 -43.40 1.81 20.96
N ASN A 336 -42.92 2.07 19.73
CA ASN A 336 -41.49 2.13 19.48
C ASN A 336 -40.85 3.41 20.03
N ILE A 337 -39.67 3.23 20.60
CA ILE A 337 -38.83 4.33 21.10
C ILE A 337 -37.97 4.96 20.02
N HIS A 338 -37.77 4.27 18.89
CA HIS A 338 -36.95 4.75 17.79
C HIS A 338 -37.79 5.55 16.79
N PRO A 339 -37.23 6.64 16.22
CA PRO A 339 -37.92 7.42 15.21
C PRO A 339 -38.19 6.58 13.97
N ALA A 340 -39.31 6.85 13.31
CA ALA A 340 -39.69 6.18 12.08
C ALA A 340 -38.78 6.54 10.89
N ASN A 341 -38.10 7.68 10.92
CA ASN A 341 -37.15 8.08 9.89
C ASN A 341 -35.72 7.80 10.37
N PRO A 342 -34.98 6.87 9.74
CA PRO A 342 -33.59 6.56 10.08
C PRO A 342 -32.57 7.55 9.49
N GLY A 343 -33.00 8.53 8.71
CA GLY A 343 -32.15 9.45 7.95
C GLY A 343 -32.07 9.08 6.45
N PRO A 344 -31.26 9.82 5.67
CA PRO A 344 -31.04 9.53 4.26
C PRO A 344 -30.34 8.18 4.09
N VAL A 345 -30.87 7.33 3.21
CA VAL A 345 -30.33 6.01 2.91
C VAL A 345 -29.73 6.01 1.51
N ASN A 346 -28.42 5.81 1.40
CA ASN A 346 -27.79 5.55 0.11
C ASN A 346 -28.10 4.11 -0.33
N LEU A 347 -28.89 3.96 -1.40
CA LEU A 347 -29.30 2.65 -1.90
C LEU A 347 -28.10 1.75 -2.24
N ALA A 348 -26.98 2.30 -2.72
CA ALA A 348 -25.80 1.53 -3.11
C ALA A 348 -25.10 0.85 -1.92
N THR A 349 -25.24 1.38 -0.71
CA THR A 349 -24.59 0.86 0.51
C THR A 349 -25.48 -0.07 1.32
N VAL A 350 -26.73 -0.28 0.92
CA VAL A 350 -27.68 -1.12 1.65
C VAL A 350 -27.27 -2.59 1.57
N THR A 351 -27.18 -3.23 2.73
CA THR A 351 -26.99 -4.67 2.86
C THR A 351 -28.06 -5.26 3.78
N PRO A 352 -28.46 -6.54 3.61
CA PRO A 352 -28.05 -7.47 2.55
C PRO A 352 -28.66 -7.15 1.17
N PRO A 353 -28.17 -7.77 0.06
CA PRO A 353 -28.65 -7.50 -1.31
C PRO A 353 -30.16 -7.69 -1.52
N ALA A 354 -30.77 -8.61 -0.78
CA ALA A 354 -32.23 -8.81 -0.80
C ALA A 354 -32.99 -7.58 -0.28
N PHE A 355 -32.46 -6.94 0.77
CA PHE A 355 -33.05 -5.73 1.34
C PHE A 355 -32.84 -4.53 0.42
N GLN A 356 -31.65 -4.40 -0.17
CA GLN A 356 -31.37 -3.41 -1.21
C GLN A 356 -32.35 -3.53 -2.38
N SER A 357 -32.56 -4.75 -2.89
CA SER A 357 -33.49 -5.01 -4.00
C SER A 357 -34.94 -4.66 -3.66
N LEU A 358 -35.35 -4.91 -2.41
CA LEU A 358 -36.67 -4.53 -1.91
C LEU A 358 -36.84 -3.00 -1.90
N LEU A 359 -35.88 -2.26 -1.33
CA LEU A 359 -35.93 -0.79 -1.33
C LEU A 359 -35.85 -0.22 -2.74
N ALA A 360 -35.05 -0.83 -3.62
CA ALA A 360 -34.94 -0.44 -5.03
C ALA A 360 -36.27 -0.58 -5.77
N ALA A 361 -37.08 -1.59 -5.43
CA ALA A 361 -38.37 -1.86 -6.07
C ALA A 361 -39.53 -1.00 -5.55
N LEU A 362 -39.39 -0.33 -4.40
CA LEU A 362 -40.44 0.53 -3.86
C LEU A 362 -40.57 1.83 -4.66
N THR A 363 -41.81 2.23 -4.94
CA THR A 363 -42.15 3.58 -5.43
C THR A 363 -42.55 4.51 -4.27
N PRO A 364 -42.39 5.84 -4.40
CA PRO A 364 -42.81 6.76 -3.34
C PRO A 364 -44.28 6.57 -2.94
N GLY A 365 -44.55 6.47 -1.64
CA GLY A 365 -45.86 6.14 -1.06
C GLY A 365 -46.16 4.63 -0.99
N GLN A 366 -45.33 3.77 -1.57
CA GLN A 366 -45.53 2.33 -1.52
C GLN A 366 -45.02 1.75 -0.19
N LEU A 367 -45.87 0.97 0.47
CA LEU A 367 -45.53 0.19 1.65
C LEU A 367 -44.93 -1.16 1.25
N SER A 368 -43.87 -1.58 1.93
CA SER A 368 -43.26 -2.90 1.76
C SER A 368 -44.17 -4.01 2.27
N LYS A 369 -43.84 -5.25 1.87
CA LYS A 369 -44.29 -6.42 2.63
C LYS A 369 -43.66 -6.40 4.04
N PRO A 370 -44.29 -7.05 5.04
CA PRO A 370 -43.69 -7.22 6.35
C PRO A 370 -42.32 -7.90 6.24
N LEU A 371 -41.30 -7.26 6.81
CA LEU A 371 -39.93 -7.73 6.89
C LEU A 371 -39.75 -8.37 8.25
N VAL A 372 -39.67 -9.70 8.28
CA VAL A 372 -39.54 -10.45 9.53
C VAL A 372 -38.05 -10.65 9.82
N GLU A 373 -37.62 -10.14 10.97
CA GLU A 373 -36.27 -10.24 11.50
C GLU A 373 -36.26 -11.14 12.75
N GLN A 374 -35.08 -11.44 13.29
CA GLN A 374 -34.99 -12.27 14.50
C GLN A 374 -35.68 -11.62 15.70
N SER A 375 -35.54 -10.31 15.86
CA SER A 375 -36.02 -9.56 17.04
C SER A 375 -37.37 -8.88 16.85
N GLY A 376 -37.95 -8.90 15.64
CA GLY A 376 -39.20 -8.19 15.37
C GLY A 376 -39.61 -8.23 13.90
N VAL A 377 -40.57 -7.38 13.56
CA VAL A 377 -41.07 -7.22 12.21
C VAL A 377 -41.19 -5.74 11.87
N SER A 378 -40.81 -5.35 10.65
CA SER A 378 -40.97 -3.98 10.17
C SER A 378 -41.77 -3.91 8.88
N VAL A 379 -42.38 -2.75 8.63
CA VAL A 379 -42.80 -2.32 7.29
C VAL A 379 -42.17 -0.98 7.00
N ILE A 380 -41.80 -0.79 5.73
CA ILE A 380 -41.10 0.40 5.26
C ILE A 380 -41.91 1.03 4.14
N MET A 381 -42.12 2.33 4.23
CA MET A 381 -42.66 3.13 3.14
C MET A 381 -41.55 4.02 2.57
N LEU A 382 -41.44 4.04 1.25
CA LEU A 382 -40.55 4.98 0.57
C LEU A 382 -41.23 6.37 0.54
N CYS A 383 -40.61 7.38 1.12
CA CYS A 383 -41.15 8.75 1.17
C CYS A 383 -40.71 9.57 -0.03
N ALA A 384 -39.42 9.51 -0.35
CA ALA A 384 -38.82 10.22 -1.48
C ALA A 384 -37.65 9.41 -2.03
N ARG A 385 -37.46 9.55 -3.34
CA ARG A 385 -36.29 9.05 -4.06
C ARG A 385 -35.63 10.22 -4.75
N GLN A 386 -34.40 10.50 -4.39
CA GLN A 386 -33.60 11.57 -4.98
C GLN A 386 -32.41 10.94 -5.67
N ASN A 387 -32.18 11.33 -6.93
CA ASN A 387 -30.95 11.02 -7.62
C ASN A 387 -30.02 12.21 -7.39
N GLU A 388 -29.05 12.05 -6.52
CA GLU A 388 -28.03 13.06 -6.27
C GLU A 388 -26.87 12.85 -7.25
N ALA A 389 -26.34 13.97 -7.76
CA ALA A 389 -25.06 13.95 -8.44
C ALA A 389 -23.97 13.65 -7.40
N ALA A 390 -22.96 12.88 -7.82
CA ALA A 390 -21.63 12.87 -7.23
C ALA A 390 -21.48 13.12 -5.72
N SER A 391 -21.37 12.06 -4.90
CA SER A 391 -20.85 12.24 -3.55
C SER A 391 -19.34 12.52 -3.60
N LEU A 392 -18.89 13.60 -2.96
CA LEU A 392 -17.48 13.81 -2.67
C LEU A 392 -16.93 12.70 -1.75
N PRO A 393 -15.61 12.48 -1.73
CA PRO A 393 -14.98 11.69 -0.68
C PRO A 393 -15.37 12.20 0.72
N SER A 394 -15.33 11.31 1.72
CA SER A 394 -15.60 11.69 3.11
C SER A 394 -14.56 12.67 3.63
N ASP A 395 -14.88 13.38 4.71
CA ASP A 395 -13.94 14.32 5.33
C ASP A 395 -12.62 13.64 5.73
N ASP A 396 -12.67 12.39 6.21
CA ASP A 396 -11.46 11.62 6.54
C ASP A 396 -10.61 11.32 5.30
N GLN A 397 -11.25 10.97 4.17
CA GLN A 397 -10.55 10.73 2.91
C GLN A 397 -9.89 12.00 2.39
N ILE A 398 -10.59 13.14 2.46
CA ILE A 398 -10.05 14.45 2.07
C ILE A 398 -8.88 14.84 2.97
N ALA A 399 -8.98 14.59 4.28
CA ALA A 399 -7.90 14.88 5.22
C ALA A 399 -6.65 14.05 4.89
N ASN A 400 -6.81 12.76 4.58
CA ASN A 400 -5.70 11.88 4.21
C ASN A 400 -5.01 12.33 2.92
N ILE A 401 -5.76 12.74 1.89
CA ILE A 401 -5.19 13.29 0.64
C ILE A 401 -4.26 14.48 0.94
N ILE A 402 -4.69 15.40 1.81
CA ILE A 402 -3.90 16.58 2.18
C ILE A 402 -2.64 16.16 2.96
N ILE A 403 -2.79 15.25 3.92
CA ILE A 403 -1.69 14.71 4.73
C ILE A 403 -0.64 14.05 3.83
N ASP A 404 -1.06 13.17 2.94
CA ASP A 404 -0.17 12.42 2.06
C ASP A 404 0.62 13.35 1.14
N ARG A 405 -0.02 14.39 0.60
CA ARG A 405 0.64 15.41 -0.24
C ARG A 405 1.72 16.16 0.55
N ARG A 406 1.46 16.51 1.81
CA ARG A 406 2.42 17.21 2.68
C ARG A 406 3.63 16.33 3.03
N VAL A 407 3.39 15.08 3.40
CA VAL A 407 4.44 14.10 3.72
C VAL A 407 5.38 13.91 2.54
N GLU A 408 4.85 13.82 1.32
CA GLU A 408 5.65 13.65 0.11
C GLU A 408 6.57 14.82 -0.18
N LEU A 409 6.01 16.04 -0.16
CA LEU A 409 6.76 17.27 -0.39
C LEU A 409 7.89 17.41 0.62
N GLU A 410 7.61 17.16 1.90
CA GLU A 410 8.61 17.20 2.96
C GLU A 410 9.69 16.13 2.78
N SER A 411 9.30 14.90 2.39
CA SER A 411 10.26 13.81 2.14
C SER A 411 11.27 14.18 1.06
N ASN A 412 10.78 14.71 -0.07
CA ASN A 412 11.62 15.09 -1.19
C ASN A 412 12.55 16.26 -0.82
N GLN A 413 12.02 17.26 -0.12
CA GLN A 413 12.80 18.40 0.33
C GLN A 413 13.90 17.98 1.32
N LEU A 414 13.55 17.20 2.35
CA LEU A 414 14.48 16.80 3.39
C LEU A 414 15.59 15.89 2.84
N LEU A 415 15.26 14.90 2.01
CA LEU A 415 16.26 14.03 1.39
C LEU A 415 17.21 14.81 0.47
N GLY A 416 16.69 15.80 -0.27
CA GLY A 416 17.52 16.71 -1.07
C GLY A 416 18.52 17.50 -0.21
N ILE A 417 18.09 18.01 0.95
CA ILE A 417 18.96 18.71 1.91
C ILE A 417 20.02 17.77 2.48
N LEU A 418 19.64 16.54 2.87
CA LEU A 418 20.56 15.54 3.41
C LEU A 418 21.64 15.18 2.40
N ARG A 419 21.27 14.91 1.14
CA ARG A 419 22.22 14.64 0.06
C ARG A 419 23.18 15.80 -0.17
N HIS A 420 22.67 17.04 -0.19
CA HIS A 420 23.51 18.22 -0.43
C HIS A 420 24.56 18.45 0.67
N ARG A 421 24.26 18.06 1.91
CA ARG A 421 25.16 18.23 3.06
C ARG A 421 26.11 17.06 3.28
N ALA A 422 25.83 15.91 2.66
CA ALA A 422 26.58 14.68 2.88
C ALA A 422 27.94 14.68 2.18
N VAL A 423 28.92 14.04 2.82
CA VAL A 423 30.19 13.66 2.17
C VAL A 423 30.04 12.22 1.70
N ILE A 424 29.97 12.04 0.38
CA ILE A 424 29.75 10.73 -0.27
C ILE A 424 30.96 10.40 -1.13
N THR A 425 31.59 9.25 -0.86
CA THR A 425 32.69 8.71 -1.68
C THR A 425 32.26 7.35 -2.23
N GLN A 426 32.39 7.13 -3.53
CA GLN A 426 32.12 5.84 -4.19
C GLN A 426 33.43 5.29 -4.78
N ASN A 427 33.61 3.97 -4.76
CA ASN A 427 34.79 3.30 -5.31
C ASN A 427 34.53 2.68 -6.68
#